data_AF-A0A7C6UAQ0-F1
#
_entry.id   AF-A0A7C6UAQ0-F1
#
_cell.length_a   1.000
_cell.length_b   1.000
_cell.length_c   1.000
_cell.angle_alpha   90.00
_cell.angle_beta   90.00
_cell.angle_gamma   90.00
#
_symmetry.space_group_name_H-M   'P 1'
#
loop_
_entity.id
_entity.type
_entity.pdbx_description
1 polymer ?
#
loop_
_entity_poly.entity_id
_entity_poly.type
_entity_poly.pdbx_seq_one_letter_code
_entity_poly.pdbx_strand_id
1 'polypeptide(L)'
;MELEEARTEALRKAEKLNRLLQEYGGAVVAFSGGVDSTFLLYKAKQAWGSERVLAVTATSELQPPEEVEEARKTAEILGVKHLVISWAI
;
A
#
# COMPACT_ATOMS: atom_id res chain seq x y z
N MET A 1 -1.69 -14.47 27.61
CA MET A 1 -0.98 -15.46 26.78
C MET A 1 -1.32 -15.26 25.30
N GLU A 2 -2.59 -15.37 24.91
CA GLU A 2 -3.02 -15.23 23.49
C GLU A 2 -2.60 -13.93 22.80
N LEU A 3 -2.71 -12.78 23.49
CA LEU A 3 -2.28 -11.49 22.93
C LEU A 3 -0.77 -11.43 22.65
N GLU A 4 0.04 -12.07 23.49
CA GLU A 4 1.50 -12.07 23.32
C GLU A 4 1.92 -13.00 22.17
N GLU A 5 1.22 -14.13 22.01
CA GLU A 5 1.40 -15.05 20.88
C GLU A 5 1.02 -14.39 19.56
N ALA A 6 -0.14 -13.73 19.50
CA ALA A 6 -0.58 -12.99 18.32
C ALA A 6 0.38 -11.86 17.95
N ARG A 7 0.89 -11.13 18.95
CA ARG A 7 1.90 -10.08 18.76
C ARG A 7 3.20 -10.65 18.22
N THR A 8 3.67 -11.75 18.78
CA THR A 8 4.89 -12.44 18.33
C THR A 8 4.77 -12.87 16.86
N GLU A 9 3.62 -13.43 16.48
CA GLU A 9 3.38 -13.84 15.10
C GLU A 9 3.30 -12.65 14.14
N ALA A 10 2.67 -11.54 14.55
CA ALA A 10 2.63 -10.32 13.75
C ALA A 10 4.04 -9.75 13.50
N LEU A 11 4.91 -9.77 14.52
CA LEU A 11 6.31 -9.34 14.38
C LEU A 11 7.10 -10.24 13.42
N ARG A 12 6.90 -11.56 13.48
CA ARG A 12 7.52 -12.50 12.53
C ARG A 12 7.10 -12.25 11.09
N LYS A 13 5.80 -12.00 10.86
CA LYS A 13 5.28 -11.65 9.52
C LYS A 13 5.84 -10.32 9.03
N ALA A 14 5.94 -9.32 9.90
CA ALA A 14 6.52 -8.03 9.57
C ALA A 14 8.01 -8.14 9.20
N GLU A 15 8.78 -8.96 9.92
CA GLU A 15 10.17 -9.23 9.59
C GLU A 15 10.33 -9.97 8.26
N LYS A 16 9.49 -10.97 8.01
CA LYS A 16 9.45 -11.66 6.71
C LYS A 16 9.15 -10.69 5.57
N LEU A 17 8.18 -9.79 5.74
CA LEU A 17 7.88 -8.75 4.75
C LEU A 17 9.08 -7.84 4.51
N ASN A 18 9.77 -7.38 5.56
CA ASN A 18 10.96 -6.54 5.39
C ASN A 18 12.05 -7.24 4.57
N ARG A 19 12.31 -8.53 4.84
CA ARG A 19 13.26 -9.32 4.05
C ARG A 19 12.87 -9.40 2.59
N LEU A 20 11.60 -9.72 2.31
CA LEU A 20 11.09 -9.76 0.93
C LEU A 20 11.27 -8.42 0.23
N LEU A 21 10.96 -7.30 0.89
CA LEU A 21 11.16 -5.97 0.30
C LEU A 21 12.65 -5.68 0.03
N GLN A 22 13.57 -6.12 0.88
CA GLN A 22 15.01 -5.93 0.64
C GLN A 22 15.53 -6.71 -0.59
N GLU A 23 14.87 -7.80 -0.97
CA GLU A 23 15.22 -8.58 -2.16
C GLU A 23 14.83 -7.89 -3.48
N TYR A 24 13.91 -6.91 -3.45
CA TYR A 24 13.53 -6.11 -4.60
C TYR A 24 14.11 -4.69 -4.53
N GLY A 25 14.00 -3.94 -5.64
CA GLY A 25 14.51 -2.58 -5.75
C GLY A 25 13.44 -1.48 -5.76
N GLY A 26 12.15 -1.82 -5.70
CA GLY A 26 11.00 -0.92 -5.85
C GLY A 26 9.71 -1.71 -6.16
N ALA A 27 8.56 -1.05 -6.14
CA ALA A 27 7.28 -1.69 -6.50
C ALA A 27 6.23 -0.72 -7.04
N VAL A 28 5.31 -1.30 -7.83
CA VAL A 28 3.99 -0.73 -8.08
C VAL A 28 3.01 -1.44 -7.13
N VAL A 29 2.31 -0.67 -6.31
CA VAL A 29 1.34 -1.19 -5.33
C VAL A 29 -0.07 -0.98 -5.87
N ALA A 30 -0.80 -2.06 -6.10
CA ALA A 30 -2.24 -1.99 -6.32
C ALA A 30 -2.90 -1.44 -5.04
N PHE A 31 -3.49 -0.25 -5.15
CA PHE A 31 -3.83 0.56 -4.00
C PHE A 31 -5.32 0.92 -4.02
N SER A 32 -6.03 0.50 -2.98
CA SER A 32 -7.48 0.70 -2.82
C SER A 32 -7.82 1.74 -1.75
N GLY A 33 -6.84 2.24 -1.00
CA GLY A 33 -7.07 3.06 0.20
C GLY A 33 -7.40 2.26 1.46
N GLY A 34 -7.68 0.96 1.36
CA GLY A 34 -7.92 0.09 2.51
C GLY A 34 -6.68 -0.12 3.40
N VAL A 35 -6.89 -0.60 4.63
CA VAL A 35 -5.82 -0.75 5.64
C VAL A 35 -4.67 -1.65 5.17
N ASP A 36 -4.95 -2.72 4.44
CA ASP A 36 -3.93 -3.67 3.98
C ASP A 36 -3.04 -3.07 2.89
N SER A 37 -3.65 -2.44 1.87
CA SER A 37 -2.91 -1.82 0.78
C SER A 37 -2.17 -0.56 1.26
N THR A 38 -2.73 0.18 2.23
CA THR A 38 -2.07 1.30 2.91
C THR A 38 -0.88 0.84 3.75
N PHE A 39 -1.01 -0.24 4.51
CA PHE A 39 0.10 -0.82 5.27
C PHE A 39 1.24 -1.24 4.34
N LEU A 40 0.92 -1.94 3.24
CA LEU A 40 1.93 -2.37 2.28
C LEU A 40 2.62 -1.17 1.60
N LEU A 41 1.86 -0.16 1.19
CA LEU A 41 2.38 1.07 0.60
C LEU A 41 3.35 1.79 1.56
N TYR A 42 2.97 1.90 2.84
CA TYR A 42 3.82 2.46 3.89
C TYR A 42 5.11 1.65 4.05
N LYS A 43 5.03 0.31 4.12
CA LYS A 43 6.21 -0.56 4.27
C LYS A 43 7.14 -0.50 3.05
N ALA A 44 6.58 -0.46 1.84
CA ALA A 44 7.35 -0.29 0.61
C ALA A 44 8.09 1.06 0.59
N LYS A 45 7.41 2.16 0.94
CA LYS A 45 8.03 3.48 1.07
C LYS A 45 9.18 3.47 2.08
N GLN A 46 8.98 2.85 3.24
CA GLN A 46 10.03 2.75 4.26
C GLN A 46 11.25 1.96 3.77
N ALA A 47 11.05 0.94 2.92
CA ALA A 47 12.13 0.11 2.41
C ALA A 47 12.97 0.80 1.32
N TRP A 48 12.34 1.54 0.40
CA TRP A 48 13.02 2.03 -0.81
C TRP A 48 12.94 3.55 -1.05
N GLY A 49 12.23 4.28 -0.21
CA GLY A 49 11.90 5.70 -0.43
C GLY A 49 10.71 5.90 -1.38
N SER A 50 10.23 7.13 -1.47
CA SER A 50 9.07 7.52 -2.30
C SER A 50 9.34 7.36 -3.80
N GLU A 51 10.57 7.60 -4.25
CA GLU A 51 10.93 7.59 -5.67
C GLU A 51 10.86 6.20 -6.32
N ARG A 52 10.85 5.15 -5.50
CA ARG A 52 10.85 3.75 -5.96
C ARG A 52 9.52 3.03 -5.72
N VAL A 53 8.49 3.77 -5.36
CA VAL A 53 7.16 3.23 -5.07
C VAL A 53 6.10 4.05 -5.81
N LEU A 54 5.22 3.35 -6.51
CA LEU A 54 4.05 3.95 -7.15
C LEU A 54 2.78 3.28 -6.63
N ALA A 55 1.88 4.04 -6.02
CA ALA A 55 0.53 3.57 -5.75
C ALA A 55 -0.32 3.66 -7.03
N VAL A 56 -1.09 2.63 -7.35
CA VAL A 56 -1.97 2.60 -8.53
C VAL A 56 -3.37 2.16 -8.14
N THR A 57 -4.37 3.00 -8.42
CA THR A 57 -5.79 2.64 -8.30
C THR A 57 -6.38 2.49 -9.69
N ALA A 58 -7.01 1.36 -9.96
CA ALA A 58 -7.78 1.14 -11.17
C ALA A 58 -9.27 1.42 -10.87
N THR A 59 -9.94 2.23 -11.68
CA THR A 59 -11.34 2.62 -11.48
C THR A 59 -12.18 2.66 -12.76
N SER A 60 -13.49 2.61 -12.64
CA SER A 60 -14.48 2.80 -13.72
C SER A 60 -15.63 3.68 -13.25
N GLU A 61 -16.53 4.01 -14.17
CA GLU A 61 -17.75 4.80 -13.90
C GLU A 61 -18.70 4.14 -12.89
N LEU A 62 -18.54 2.84 -12.61
CA LEU A 62 -19.36 2.10 -11.65
C LEU A 62 -18.93 2.28 -10.20
N GLN A 63 -17.72 2.78 -9.95
CA GLN A 63 -17.18 2.94 -8.60
C GLN A 63 -17.42 4.36 -8.06
N PRO A 64 -17.77 4.50 -6.77
CA PRO A 64 -17.94 5.81 -6.15
C PRO A 64 -16.65 6.65 -6.26
N PRO A 65 -16.71 7.90 -6.77
CA PRO A 65 -15.55 8.78 -6.87
C PRO A 65 -14.87 9.02 -5.51
N GLU A 66 -15.63 8.96 -4.42
CA GLU A 66 -15.17 9.16 -3.05
C GLU A 66 -14.12 8.11 -2.64
N GLU A 67 -14.25 6.86 -3.08
CA GLU A 67 -13.29 5.78 -2.77
C GLU A 67 -11.92 6.07 -3.39
N VAL A 68 -11.90 6.57 -4.63
CA VAL A 68 -10.66 6.95 -5.32
C VAL A 68 -10.02 8.17 -4.65
N GLU A 69 -10.84 9.11 -4.19
CA GLU A 69 -10.38 10.32 -3.52
C GLU A 69 -9.81 10.03 -2.12
N GLU A 70 -10.42 9.10 -1.36
CA GLU A 70 -9.88 8.62 -0.09
C GLU A 70 -8.53 7.92 -0.28
N ALA A 71 -8.40 7.08 -1.32
CA ALA A 71 -7.11 6.50 -1.68
C ALA A 71 -6.09 7.60 -2.00
N ARG A 72 -6.45 8.56 -2.86
CA ARG A 72 -5.56 9.67 -3.24
C ARG A 72 -5.02 10.44 -2.04
N LYS A 73 -5.91 10.85 -1.12
CA LYS A 73 -5.54 11.54 0.12
C LYS A 73 -4.60 10.70 0.98
N THR A 74 -4.86 9.40 1.09
CA THR A 74 -4.02 8.50 1.88
C THR A 74 -2.62 8.36 1.29
N ALA A 75 -2.50 8.22 -0.04
CA ALA A 75 -1.20 8.19 -0.70
C ALA A 75 -0.43 9.51 -0.57
N GLU A 76 -1.13 10.66 -0.62
CA GLU A 76 -0.56 11.99 -0.41
C GLU A 76 -0.01 12.15 1.03
N ILE A 77 -0.79 11.75 2.05
CA ILE A 77 -0.34 11.74 3.45
C ILE A 77 0.91 10.87 3.61
N LEU A 78 0.94 9.72 2.94
CA LEU A 78 2.11 8.86 2.93
C LEU A 78 3.28 9.44 2.10
N GLY A 79 3.08 10.50 1.32
CA GLY A 79 4.11 11.09 0.48
C GLY A 79 4.57 10.13 -0.63
N VAL A 80 3.64 9.36 -1.21
CA VAL A 80 3.92 8.44 -2.31
C VAL A 80 3.12 8.87 -3.54
N LYS A 81 3.75 8.83 -4.72
CA LYS A 81 3.07 9.14 -5.98
C LYS A 81 1.91 8.17 -6.20
N HIS A 82 0.77 8.72 -6.59
CA HIS A 82 -0.44 7.96 -6.87
C HIS A 82 -0.90 8.18 -8.31
N LEU A 83 -1.09 7.07 -9.04
CA LEU A 83 -1.64 7.06 -10.39
C LEU A 83 -3.02 6.41 -10.36
N VAL A 84 -4.01 7.10 -10.92
CA VAL A 84 -5.33 6.54 -11.15
C VAL A 84 -5.46 6.18 -12.62
N ILE A 85 -5.84 4.93 -12.90
CA ILE A 85 -6.09 4.43 -14.25
C ILE A 85 -7.58 4.16 -14.35
N SER A 86 -8.25 4.87 -15.25
CA SER A 86 -9.68 4.69 -15.50
C SER A 86 -9.93 3.87 -16.77
N TRP A 87 -10.93 2.98 -16.75
CA TRP A 87 -11.48 2.37 -17.96
C TRP A 87 -12.97 2.71 -18.12
N ALA A 88 -13.40 2.82 -19.37
CA ALA A 88 -14.81 2.93 -19.73
C ALA A 88 -15.39 1.52 -19.90
N ILE A 89 -16.66 1.34 -19.51
CA ILE A 89 -17.42 0.11 -19.68
C ILE A 89 -18.50 0.34 -20.74
#